data_AF-A0A166RF17-F1
#
_entry.id   AF-A0A166RF17-F1
#
_cell.length_a   1.000
_cell.length_b   1.000
_cell.length_c   1.000
_cell.angle_alpha   90.00
_cell.angle_beta   90.00
_cell.angle_gamma   90.00
#
_symmetry.space_group_name_H-M   'P 1'
#
loop_
_entity.id
_entity.type
_entity.pdbx_description
1 polymer ?
#
loop_
_entity_poly.entity_id
_entity_poly.type
_entity_poly.pdbx_seq_one_letter_code
_entity_poly.pdbx_strand_id
1 'polypeptide(L)'
;MASEQEIIEEELVYGALRRERLWQRLGLIGLIFGIIGCLSAAAVAILDVDPPPVVVPYDPATGFALPEASVGATSVTANQAVIEAEVFRYVTDREVYNQLDNDLRIRSVLRRSDGAAESGLRQIWNSANENYPPTVYGPNARLDVEILSINRIGTNRATVRLRKRLTSINGVQTGLFTATLLFEFRPETRRSIDEVWTNPFGFTVLEYSIRSDRLEN
;
A
#
# COMPACT_ATOMS: atom_id res chain seq x y z
N MET A 1 -4.98 61.80 -69.99
CA MET A 1 -6.02 62.08 -68.99
C MET A 1 -6.98 60.90 -69.06
N ALA A 2 -6.70 59.84 -68.29
CA ALA A 2 -7.63 58.72 -68.14
C ALA A 2 -8.83 59.22 -67.34
N SER A 3 -10.03 58.82 -67.74
CA SER A 3 -11.27 59.48 -67.34
C SER A 3 -11.66 59.09 -65.91
N GLU A 4 -12.24 60.02 -65.14
CA GLU A 4 -12.81 59.73 -63.81
C GLU A 4 -13.84 58.58 -63.84
N GLN A 5 -14.39 58.29 -65.02
CA GLN A 5 -15.30 57.16 -65.25
C GLN A 5 -14.59 55.80 -65.14
N GLU A 6 -13.34 55.66 -65.59
CA GLU A 6 -12.57 54.42 -65.47
C GLU A 6 -12.23 54.11 -64.00
N ILE A 7 -11.96 55.14 -63.19
CA ILE A 7 -11.66 54.99 -61.75
C ILE A 7 -12.91 54.58 -60.96
N ILE A 8 -14.07 55.13 -61.31
CA ILE A 8 -15.35 54.81 -60.66
C ILE A 8 -15.85 53.41 -61.08
N GLU A 9 -15.66 53.01 -62.34
CA GLU A 9 -15.95 51.65 -62.79
C GLU A 9 -15.01 50.62 -62.13
N GLU A 10 -13.74 50.96 -61.93
CA GLU A 10 -12.78 50.11 -61.22
C GLU A 10 -13.17 49.96 -59.74
N GLU A 11 -13.61 51.01 -59.04
CA GLU A 11 -14.09 50.89 -57.66
C GLU A 11 -15.43 50.15 -57.52
N LEU A 12 -16.36 50.31 -58.46
CA LEU A 12 -17.66 49.61 -58.42
C LEU A 12 -17.51 48.11 -58.72
N VAL A 13 -16.66 47.75 -59.69
CA VAL A 13 -16.44 46.35 -60.09
C VAL A 13 -15.53 45.62 -59.09
N TYR A 14 -14.44 46.23 -58.63
CA TYR A 14 -13.53 45.59 -57.66
C TYR A 14 -14.00 45.69 -56.20
N GLY A 15 -14.85 46.68 -55.86
CA GLY A 15 -15.42 46.84 -54.52
C GLY A 15 -16.43 45.74 -54.14
N ALA A 16 -17.25 45.30 -55.11
CA ALA A 16 -18.20 44.21 -54.92
C ALA A 16 -17.49 42.85 -54.70
N LEU A 17 -16.48 42.55 -55.53
CA LEU A 17 -15.70 41.31 -55.44
C LEU A 17 -14.88 41.20 -54.14
N ARG A 18 -14.40 42.32 -53.58
CA ARG A 18 -13.68 42.32 -52.28
C ARG A 18 -14.59 42.02 -51.10
N ARG A 19 -15.82 42.54 -51.10
CA ARG A 19 -16.82 42.22 -50.06
C ARG A 19 -17.22 40.76 -50.13
N GLU A 20 -17.48 40.26 -51.33
CA GLU A 20 -17.86 38.85 -51.54
C GLU A 20 -16.78 37.88 -51.04
N ARG A 21 -15.50 38.14 -51.36
CA ARG A 21 -14.37 37.34 -50.83
C ARG A 21 -14.23 37.43 -49.31
N LEU A 22 -14.59 38.56 -48.70
CA LEU A 22 -14.55 38.72 -47.24
C LEU A 22 -15.64 37.88 -46.56
N TRP A 23 -16.86 37.91 -47.11
CA TRP A 23 -17.96 37.06 -46.64
C TRP A 23 -17.68 35.57 -46.85
N GLN A 24 -17.08 35.19 -47.98
CA GLN A 24 -16.65 33.82 -48.24
C GLN A 24 -15.56 33.36 -47.25
N ARG A 25 -14.59 34.22 -46.92
CA ARG A 25 -13.56 33.90 -45.92
C ARG A 25 -14.14 33.75 -44.52
N LEU A 26 -15.06 34.63 -44.11
CA LEU A 26 -15.75 34.52 -42.83
C LEU A 26 -16.60 33.24 -42.76
N GLY A 27 -17.30 32.90 -43.85
CA GLY A 27 -18.02 31.63 -43.97
C GLY A 27 -17.11 30.41 -43.86
N LEU A 28 -15.96 30.43 -44.54
CA LEU A 28 -14.96 29.36 -44.48
C LEU A 28 -14.40 29.19 -43.06
N ILE A 29 -14.07 30.29 -42.38
CA ILE A 29 -13.56 30.26 -41.00
C ILE A 29 -14.60 29.70 -40.04
N GLY A 30 -15.87 30.12 -40.18
CA GLY A 30 -16.97 29.59 -39.38
C GLY A 30 -17.19 28.08 -39.59
N LEU A 31 -17.08 27.62 -40.83
CA LEU A 31 -17.20 26.20 -41.17
C LEU A 31 -16.05 25.38 -40.57
N ILE A 32 -14.81 25.87 -40.66
CA ILE A 32 -13.64 25.21 -40.05
C ILE A 32 -13.79 25.14 -38.53
N PHE A 33 -14.22 26.23 -37.89
CA PHE A 33 -14.43 26.27 -36.44
C PHE A 33 -15.52 25.28 -36.01
N GLY A 34 -16.62 25.18 -36.75
CA GLY A 34 -17.68 24.21 -36.50
C GLY A 34 -17.21 22.76 -36.60
N ILE A 35 -16.41 22.44 -37.63
CA ILE A 35 -15.85 21.10 -37.81
C ILE A 35 -14.92 20.73 -36.64
N ILE A 36 -14.02 21.64 -36.26
CA ILE A 36 -13.10 21.41 -35.13
C ILE A 36 -13.87 21.22 -33.82
N GLY A 37 -14.92 22.01 -33.59
CA GLY A 37 -15.79 21.86 -32.42
C GLY A 37 -16.47 20.49 -32.35
N CYS A 38 -17.07 20.03 -33.46
CA CYS A 38 -17.70 18.71 -33.52
C CYS A 38 -16.70 17.56 -33.32
N LEU A 39 -15.52 17.64 -33.94
CA LEU A 39 -14.46 16.62 -33.76
C LEU A 39 -13.93 16.59 -32.34
N SER A 40 -13.81 17.74 -31.68
CA SER A 40 -13.35 17.83 -30.29
C SER A 40 -14.37 17.21 -29.32
N ALA A 41 -15.67 17.48 -29.52
CA ALA A 41 -16.73 16.87 -28.71
C ALA A 41 -16.79 15.34 -28.89
N ALA A 42 -16.63 14.85 -30.13
CA ALA A 42 -16.54 13.42 -30.42
C ALA A 42 -15.31 12.77 -29.76
N ALA A 43 -14.16 13.45 -29.78
CA ALA A 43 -12.95 12.96 -29.13
C ALA A 43 -13.12 12.82 -27.61
N VAL A 44 -13.74 13.81 -26.95
CA VAL A 44 -14.06 13.72 -25.52
C VAL A 44 -14.98 12.53 -25.24
N ALA A 45 -16.04 12.35 -26.02
CA ALA A 45 -16.99 11.25 -25.82
C ALA A 45 -16.36 9.86 -26.03
N ILE A 46 -15.36 9.73 -26.90
CA ILE A 46 -14.64 8.46 -27.13
C ILE A 46 -13.60 8.19 -26.04
N LEU A 47 -12.96 9.25 -25.53
CA LEU A 47 -11.90 9.15 -24.52
C LEU A 47 -12.44 9.12 -23.08
N ASP A 48 -13.72 9.42 -22.89
CA ASP A 48 -14.39 9.29 -21.61
C ASP A 48 -14.57 7.81 -21.29
N VAL A 49 -13.69 7.30 -20.43
CA VAL A 49 -13.75 5.93 -19.94
C VAL A 49 -14.51 5.97 -18.63
N ASP A 50 -15.76 5.49 -18.67
CA ASP A 50 -16.54 5.27 -17.46
C ASP A 50 -15.79 4.30 -16.52
N PRO A 51 -15.67 4.60 -15.22
CA PRO A 51 -15.10 3.65 -14.27
C PRO A 51 -15.97 2.38 -14.23
N PRO A 52 -15.37 1.19 -14.10
CA PRO A 52 -16.11 -0.06 -14.09
C PRO A 52 -17.17 -0.05 -12.98
N PRO A 53 -18.38 -0.58 -13.22
CA PRO A 53 -19.43 -0.62 -12.22
C PRO A 53 -18.96 -1.48 -11.04
N VAL A 54 -18.80 -0.83 -9.90
CA VAL A 54 -18.50 -1.46 -8.62
C VAL A 54 -19.75 -2.22 -8.17
N VAL A 55 -19.82 -3.50 -8.55
CA VAL A 55 -20.87 -4.40 -8.07
C VAL A 55 -20.50 -4.87 -6.67
N VAL A 56 -20.98 -4.16 -5.66
CA VAL A 56 -20.84 -4.61 -4.27
C VAL A 56 -21.69 -5.89 -4.14
N PRO A 57 -21.10 -7.09 -3.95
CA PRO A 57 -21.89 -8.24 -3.58
C PRO A 57 -22.52 -7.93 -2.21
N TYR A 58 -23.83 -8.09 -2.10
CA TYR A 58 -24.56 -7.96 -0.85
C TYR A 58 -25.04 -9.35 -0.45
N ASP A 59 -24.84 -9.72 0.82
CA ASP A 59 -25.43 -10.91 1.42
C ASP A 59 -26.86 -10.58 1.88
N PRO A 60 -27.91 -11.15 1.24
CA PRO A 60 -29.29 -10.85 1.55
C PRO A 60 -29.76 -11.28 2.93
N ALA A 61 -28.99 -12.10 3.65
CA ALA A 61 -29.37 -12.56 4.98
C ALA A 61 -29.06 -11.54 6.10
N THR A 62 -28.05 -10.67 5.93
CA THR A 62 -27.49 -9.92 7.06
C THR A 62 -27.49 -8.38 6.90
N GLY A 63 -27.63 -7.86 5.68
CA GLY A 63 -27.75 -6.41 5.44
C GLY A 63 -26.49 -5.59 5.77
N PHE A 64 -25.37 -6.24 6.09
CA PHE A 64 -24.07 -5.59 6.24
C PHE A 64 -23.39 -5.45 4.89
N ALA A 65 -22.76 -4.30 4.66
CA ALA A 65 -21.88 -4.11 3.51
C ALA A 65 -20.70 -5.08 3.63
N LEU A 66 -20.53 -5.97 2.65
CA LEU A 66 -19.29 -6.72 2.50
C LEU A 66 -18.19 -5.69 2.18
N PRO A 67 -17.16 -5.53 3.04
CA PRO A 67 -16.04 -4.68 2.68
C PRO A 67 -15.40 -5.26 1.42
N GLU A 68 -15.42 -4.46 0.37
CA GLU A 68 -14.88 -4.79 -0.94
C GLU A 68 -13.35 -4.82 -0.87
N ALA A 69 -12.81 -5.89 -0.30
CA ALA A 69 -11.37 -6.17 -0.26
C ALA A 69 -10.86 -6.72 -1.61
N SER A 70 -11.41 -6.23 -2.73
CA SER A 70 -10.95 -6.55 -4.09
C SER A 70 -10.30 -5.35 -4.80
N VAL A 71 -9.78 -4.37 -4.05
CA VAL A 71 -8.63 -3.60 -4.55
C VAL A 71 -7.50 -4.60 -4.76
N GLY A 72 -7.21 -4.91 -6.04
CA GLY A 72 -6.37 -6.03 -6.47
C GLY A 72 -5.36 -6.50 -5.42
N ALA A 73 -5.59 -7.68 -4.84
CA ALA A 73 -4.79 -8.19 -3.73
C ALA A 73 -3.27 -8.12 -4.01
N THR A 74 -2.88 -8.22 -5.29
CA THR A 74 -1.50 -8.05 -5.77
C THR A 74 -0.94 -6.62 -5.66
N SER A 75 -1.74 -5.56 -5.84
CA SER A 75 -1.25 -4.17 -5.74
C SER A 75 -1.14 -3.69 -4.29
N VAL A 76 -2.00 -4.20 -3.40
CA VAL A 76 -1.98 -3.85 -1.97
C VAL A 76 -0.83 -4.56 -1.23
N THR A 77 -0.55 -5.83 -1.53
CA THR A 77 0.65 -6.51 -0.98
C THR A 77 1.96 -5.98 -1.54
N ALA A 78 1.95 -5.30 -2.69
CA ALA A 78 3.10 -4.58 -3.22
C ALA A 78 3.29 -3.21 -2.55
N ASN A 79 2.28 -2.70 -1.85
CA ASN A 79 2.37 -1.43 -1.15
C ASN A 79 3.37 -1.54 0.01
N GLN A 80 4.43 -0.75 -0.07
CA GLN A 80 5.49 -0.70 0.93
C GLN A 80 4.94 -0.46 2.34
N ALA A 81 3.94 0.42 2.48
CA ALA A 81 3.36 0.73 3.78
C ALA A 81 2.65 -0.48 4.42
N VAL A 82 2.02 -1.33 3.60
CA VAL A 82 1.34 -2.55 4.08
C VAL A 82 2.37 -3.56 4.55
N ILE A 83 3.43 -3.76 3.77
CA ILE A 83 4.53 -4.65 4.15
C ILE A 83 5.17 -4.18 5.46
N GLU A 84 5.54 -2.91 5.55
CA GLU A 84 6.17 -2.35 6.76
C GLU A 84 5.26 -2.46 7.98
N ALA A 85 3.94 -2.26 7.82
CA ALA A 85 2.97 -2.45 8.89
C ALA A 85 2.90 -3.92 9.36
N GLU A 86 2.87 -4.89 8.45
CA GLU A 86 2.85 -6.31 8.82
C GLU A 86 4.16 -6.76 9.47
N VAL A 87 5.29 -6.28 8.97
CA VAL A 87 6.61 -6.49 9.58
C VAL A 87 6.65 -5.87 10.97
N PHE A 88 6.19 -4.64 11.15
CA PHE A 88 6.11 -3.95 12.44
C PHE A 88 5.31 -4.77 13.44
N ARG A 89 4.11 -5.22 13.06
CA ARG A 89 3.22 -6.02 13.92
C ARG A 89 3.88 -7.33 14.30
N TYR A 90 4.42 -8.06 13.33
CA TYR A 90 5.07 -9.35 13.59
C TYR A 90 6.28 -9.22 14.54
N VAL A 91 7.17 -8.25 14.29
CA VAL A 91 8.36 -8.06 15.13
C VAL A 91 7.98 -7.61 16.54
N THR A 92 7.05 -6.66 16.66
CA THR A 92 6.56 -6.21 17.97
C THR A 92 5.93 -7.36 18.74
N ASP A 93 5.01 -8.09 18.11
CA ASP A 93 4.32 -9.22 18.72
C ASP A 93 5.27 -10.36 19.08
N ARG A 94 6.36 -10.57 18.33
CA ARG A 94 7.34 -11.62 18.64
C ARG A 94 8.27 -11.24 19.79
N GLU A 95 8.68 -9.98 19.84
CA GLU A 95 9.78 -9.53 20.71
C GLU A 95 9.32 -8.94 22.04
N VAL A 96 8.05 -8.55 22.18
CA VAL A 96 7.47 -8.11 23.46
C VAL A 96 7.41 -9.27 24.46
N TYR A 97 7.47 -8.95 25.75
CA TYR A 97 7.18 -9.89 26.83
C TYR A 97 6.29 -9.26 27.87
N ASN A 98 5.16 -9.93 28.16
CA ASN A 98 4.21 -9.55 29.19
C ASN A 98 3.43 -10.80 29.62
N GLN A 99 3.55 -11.18 30.90
CA GLN A 99 2.95 -12.40 31.43
C GLN A 99 1.44 -12.53 31.17
N LEU A 100 0.73 -11.39 31.05
CA LEU A 100 -0.71 -11.35 30.85
C LEU A 100 -1.18 -11.71 29.43
N ASP A 101 -0.33 -11.57 28.41
CA ASP A 101 -0.71 -11.72 26.99
C ASP A 101 0.12 -12.74 26.21
N ASN A 102 1.13 -13.33 26.84
CA ASN A 102 2.10 -14.21 26.21
C ASN A 102 1.43 -15.35 25.42
N ASP A 103 0.36 -15.96 25.96
CA ASP A 103 -0.29 -17.11 25.33
C ASP A 103 -1.00 -16.74 24.02
N LEU A 104 -1.79 -15.66 24.00
CA LEU A 104 -2.51 -15.21 22.82
C LEU A 104 -1.55 -14.66 21.75
N ARG A 105 -0.59 -13.86 22.19
CA ARG A 105 0.38 -13.22 21.31
C ARG A 105 1.30 -14.23 20.63
N ILE A 106 1.87 -15.18 21.37
CA ILE A 106 2.77 -16.18 20.78
C ILE A 106 2.03 -17.14 19.85
N ARG A 107 0.77 -17.51 20.16
CA ARG A 107 -0.07 -18.25 19.20
C ARG A 107 -0.31 -17.46 17.91
N SER A 108 -0.52 -16.15 18.01
CA SER A 108 -0.68 -15.28 16.84
C SER A 108 0.60 -15.18 16.00
N VAL A 109 1.77 -15.12 16.64
CA VAL A 109 3.06 -15.14 15.94
C VAL A 109 3.28 -16.49 15.26
N LEU A 110 3.03 -17.61 15.95
CA LEU A 110 3.15 -18.96 15.38
C LEU A 110 2.27 -19.15 14.14
N ARG A 111 1.04 -18.61 14.12
CA ARG A 111 0.16 -18.65 12.92
C ARG A 111 0.69 -17.85 11.73
N ARG A 112 1.60 -16.90 11.99
CA ARG A 112 2.27 -16.06 10.99
C ARG A 112 3.73 -16.45 10.78
N SER A 113 4.15 -17.60 11.31
CA SER A 113 5.48 -18.17 11.13
C SER A 113 5.38 -19.52 10.44
N ASP A 114 6.35 -19.83 9.61
CA ASP A 114 6.51 -21.15 8.99
C ASP A 114 8.02 -21.48 8.96
N GLY A 115 8.36 -22.72 8.62
CA GLY A 115 9.75 -23.17 8.44
C GLY A 115 10.65 -22.90 9.65
N ALA A 116 11.77 -22.21 9.43
CA ALA A 116 12.78 -21.95 10.45
C ALA A 116 12.30 -20.93 11.50
N ALA A 117 11.47 -19.97 11.11
CA ALA A 117 10.94 -18.96 12.03
C ALA A 117 9.98 -19.56 13.06
N GLU A 118 9.17 -20.54 12.65
CA GLU A 118 8.24 -21.26 13.54
C GLU A 118 8.99 -22.20 14.48
N SER A 119 9.88 -23.04 13.93
CA SER A 119 10.63 -24.02 14.72
C SER A 119 11.50 -23.35 15.78
N GLY A 120 12.19 -22.26 15.41
CA GLY A 120 12.99 -21.46 16.35
C GLY A 120 12.13 -20.81 17.43
N LEU A 121 10.92 -20.34 17.10
CA LEU A 121 10.01 -19.77 18.10
C LEU A 121 9.52 -20.84 19.08
N ARG A 122 9.12 -22.01 18.59
CA ARG A 122 8.70 -23.14 19.43
C ARG A 122 9.83 -23.61 20.35
N GLN A 123 11.07 -23.61 19.86
CA GLN A 123 12.23 -23.97 20.67
C GLN A 123 12.46 -22.98 21.81
N ILE A 124 12.39 -21.67 21.54
CA ILE A 124 12.57 -20.63 22.57
C ILE A 124 11.42 -20.67 23.59
N TRP A 125 10.19 -20.90 23.13
CA TRP A 125 9.00 -20.96 23.98
C TRP A 125 8.73 -22.35 24.59
N ASN A 126 9.68 -23.28 24.47
CA ASN A 126 9.65 -24.55 25.19
C ASN A 126 10.14 -24.31 26.63
N SER A 127 9.36 -24.74 27.62
CA SER A 127 9.71 -24.59 29.04
C SER A 127 10.98 -25.35 29.45
N ALA A 128 11.41 -26.34 28.67
CA ALA A 128 12.67 -27.04 28.88
C ALA A 128 13.90 -26.24 28.38
N ASN A 129 13.70 -25.13 27.67
CA ASN A 129 14.80 -24.29 27.20
C ASN A 129 15.30 -23.37 28.33
N GLU A 130 16.62 -23.31 28.51
CA GLU A 130 17.27 -22.41 29.46
C GLU A 130 16.94 -20.94 29.19
N ASN A 131 16.69 -20.60 27.93
CA ASN A 131 16.32 -19.25 27.47
C ASN A 131 14.80 -19.01 27.41
N TYR A 132 14.00 -19.84 28.09
CA TYR A 132 12.55 -19.68 28.12
C TYR A 132 12.17 -18.32 28.73
N PRO A 133 11.50 -17.40 28.00
CA PRO A 133 11.31 -16.02 28.45
C PRO A 133 10.63 -15.89 29.82
N PRO A 134 9.61 -16.69 30.17
CA PRO A 134 9.04 -16.66 31.52
C PRO A 134 9.99 -17.07 32.64
N THR A 135 10.95 -17.96 32.39
CA THR A 135 11.98 -18.33 33.37
C THR A 135 13.06 -17.24 33.47
N VAL A 136 13.46 -16.66 32.33
CA VAL A 136 14.54 -15.65 32.27
C VAL A 136 14.10 -14.31 32.84
N TYR A 137 12.91 -13.83 32.48
CA TYR A 137 12.41 -12.51 32.89
C TYR A 137 11.56 -12.55 34.15
N GLY A 138 10.82 -13.64 34.37
CA GLY A 138 9.93 -13.80 35.51
C GLY A 138 8.57 -13.11 35.35
N PRO A 139 7.67 -13.27 36.33
CA PRO A 139 6.27 -12.84 36.22
C PRO A 139 6.06 -11.33 36.34
N ASN A 140 6.99 -10.61 36.99
CA ASN A 140 6.89 -9.17 37.26
C ASN A 140 7.69 -8.32 36.26
N ALA A 141 8.18 -8.93 35.18
CA ALA A 141 8.94 -8.24 34.15
C ALA A 141 8.08 -7.93 32.93
N ARG A 142 8.35 -6.78 32.31
CA ARG A 142 7.80 -6.37 31.02
C ARG A 142 8.93 -5.99 30.08
N LEU A 143 8.89 -6.50 28.86
CA LEU A 143 9.81 -6.13 27.79
C LEU A 143 9.02 -5.36 26.73
N ASP A 144 9.23 -4.05 26.70
CA ASP A 144 8.66 -3.19 25.67
C ASP A 144 9.60 -3.14 24.46
N VAL A 145 9.01 -3.08 23.26
CA VAL A 145 9.73 -3.01 22.00
C VAL A 145 9.32 -1.75 21.25
N GLU A 146 10.32 -0.95 20.90
CA GLU A 146 10.15 0.26 20.10
C GLU A 146 10.89 0.06 18.77
N ILE A 147 10.15 0.11 17.67
CA ILE A 147 10.73 -0.02 16.32
C ILE A 147 11.27 1.35 15.90
N LEU A 148 12.57 1.41 15.62
CA LEU A 148 13.26 2.65 15.22
C LEU A 148 13.21 2.84 13.70
N SER A 149 13.43 1.76 12.95
CA SER A 149 13.34 1.79 11.49
C SER A 149 13.10 0.41 10.92
N ILE A 150 12.46 0.37 9.76
CA ILE A 150 12.25 -0.83 8.94
C ILE A 150 12.85 -0.53 7.58
N ASN A 151 13.79 -1.35 7.12
CA ASN A 151 14.41 -1.24 5.81
C ASN A 151 14.14 -2.52 5.02
N ARG A 152 13.55 -2.40 3.84
CA ARG A 152 13.31 -3.55 2.98
C ARG A 152 14.54 -3.87 2.16
N ILE A 153 14.80 -5.17 1.99
CA ILE A 153 15.90 -5.69 1.17
C ILE A 153 15.28 -6.55 0.07
N GLY A 154 15.13 -5.96 -1.12
CA GLY A 154 14.42 -6.60 -2.22
C GLY A 154 12.92 -6.77 -1.93
N THR A 155 12.33 -7.84 -2.45
CA THR A 155 10.86 -8.02 -2.41
C THR A 155 10.37 -8.58 -1.08
N ASN A 156 11.11 -9.54 -0.51
CA ASN A 156 10.61 -10.46 0.52
C ASN A 156 11.47 -10.48 1.80
N ARG A 157 12.41 -9.54 1.97
CA ARG A 157 13.23 -9.44 3.17
C ARG A 157 13.14 -8.05 3.77
N ALA A 158 13.30 -7.98 5.08
CA ALA A 158 13.39 -6.71 5.79
C ALA A 158 14.38 -6.81 6.97
N THR A 159 15.05 -5.69 7.23
CA THR A 159 15.81 -5.45 8.46
C THR A 159 15.09 -4.44 9.31
N VAL A 160 15.01 -4.71 10.60
CA VAL A 160 14.24 -3.92 11.56
C VAL A 160 15.17 -3.56 12.70
N ARG A 161 15.41 -2.25 12.87
CA ARG A 161 16.15 -1.74 14.01
C ARG A 161 15.15 -1.46 15.12
N LEU A 162 15.41 -2.02 16.29
CA LEU A 162 14.50 -1.92 17.42
C LEU A 162 15.27 -1.68 18.72
N ARG A 163 14.60 -1.02 19.66
CA ARG A 163 15.05 -0.82 21.02
C ARG A 163 14.18 -1.67 21.92
N LYS A 164 14.81 -2.49 22.76
CA LYS A 164 14.12 -3.25 23.80
C LYS A 164 14.34 -2.58 25.14
N ARG A 165 13.26 -2.41 25.90
CA ARG A 165 13.28 -1.87 27.26
C ARG A 165 12.68 -2.87 28.23
N LEU A 166 13.54 -3.54 28.99
CA LEU A 166 13.15 -4.47 30.05
C LEU A 166 12.92 -3.67 31.33
N THR A 167 11.72 -3.76 31.89
CA THR A 167 11.36 -3.22 33.19
C THR A 167 11.08 -4.39 34.13
N SER A 168 11.82 -4.48 35.22
CA SER A 168 11.69 -5.54 36.24
C SER A 168 11.88 -4.94 37.64
N ILE A 169 11.67 -5.76 38.67
CA ILE A 169 11.96 -5.39 40.08
C ILE A 169 13.41 -4.97 40.30
N ASN A 170 14.33 -5.48 39.47
CA ASN A 170 15.76 -5.19 39.55
C ASN A 170 16.16 -3.89 38.82
N GLY A 171 15.20 -3.18 38.21
CA GLY A 171 15.42 -1.93 37.48
C GLY A 171 15.02 -1.99 36.01
N VAL A 172 15.44 -0.96 35.27
CA VAL A 172 15.17 -0.81 33.83
C VAL A 172 16.46 -1.02 33.04
N GLN A 173 16.41 -1.88 32.03
CA GLN A 173 17.52 -2.13 31.10
C GLN A 173 17.07 -1.85 29.68
N THR A 174 17.94 -1.23 28.89
CA THR A 174 17.65 -0.88 27.49
C THR A 174 18.76 -1.41 26.59
N GLY A 175 18.39 -2.00 25.45
CA GLY A 175 19.33 -2.49 24.45
C GLY A 175 18.85 -2.23 23.02
N LEU A 176 19.81 -2.06 22.11
CA LEU A 176 19.54 -1.93 20.67
C LEU A 176 19.75 -3.28 19.99
N PHE A 177 18.87 -3.56 19.04
CA PHE A 177 18.87 -4.82 18.30
C PHE A 177 18.51 -4.58 16.84
N THR A 178 19.04 -5.46 16.00
CA THR A 178 18.67 -5.55 14.60
C THR A 178 18.09 -6.92 14.32
N ALA A 179 16.82 -6.96 13.89
CA ALA A 179 16.16 -8.15 13.42
C ALA A 179 16.21 -8.22 11.88
N THR A 180 16.41 -9.42 11.33
CA THR A 180 16.34 -9.69 9.89
C THR A 180 15.33 -10.80 9.67
N LEU A 181 14.41 -10.58 8.74
CA LEU A 181 13.36 -11.54 8.42
C LEU A 181 13.20 -11.75 6.91
N LEU A 182 12.84 -12.99 6.57
CA LEU A 182 12.35 -13.41 5.25
C LEU A 182 10.85 -13.70 5.39
N PHE A 183 10.04 -13.06 4.56
CA PHE A 183 8.57 -13.16 4.62
C PHE A 183 7.96 -13.36 3.25
N GLU A 184 6.73 -13.83 3.20
CA GLU A 184 5.94 -13.94 1.99
C GLU A 184 4.44 -13.77 2.28
N PHE A 185 3.65 -13.55 1.24
CA PHE A 185 2.20 -13.43 1.34
C PHE A 185 1.54 -14.65 0.73
N ARG A 186 0.74 -15.38 1.54
CA ARG A 186 -0.02 -16.56 1.12
C ARG A 186 -1.52 -16.32 1.32
N PRO A 187 -2.20 -15.59 0.41
CA PRO A 187 -3.62 -15.26 0.56
C PRO A 187 -4.55 -16.48 0.39
N GLU A 188 -4.12 -17.52 -0.33
CA GLU A 188 -4.99 -18.63 -0.75
C GLU A 188 -5.20 -19.73 0.30
N THR A 189 -4.48 -19.69 1.42
CA THR A 189 -4.40 -20.84 2.34
C THR A 189 -5.53 -20.90 3.37
N ARG A 190 -6.38 -19.86 3.55
CA ARG A 190 -7.25 -19.79 4.75
C ARG A 190 -8.73 -19.54 4.44
N ARG A 191 -9.61 -20.38 5.01
CA ARG A 191 -11.07 -20.43 4.76
C ARG A 191 -11.95 -20.05 5.96
N SER A 192 -11.38 -19.60 7.08
CA SER A 192 -12.17 -19.20 8.27
C SER A 192 -12.21 -17.67 8.43
N ILE A 193 -13.41 -17.12 8.66
CA ILE A 193 -13.64 -15.66 8.72
C ILE A 193 -12.83 -15.00 9.85
N ASP A 194 -12.69 -15.66 11.00
CA ASP A 194 -11.93 -15.16 12.16
C ASP A 194 -10.44 -14.99 11.85
N GLU A 195 -9.90 -15.84 10.98
CA GLU A 195 -8.48 -15.87 10.67
C GLU A 195 -8.10 -14.76 9.68
N VAL A 196 -9.02 -14.37 8.80
CA VAL A 196 -8.87 -13.23 7.89
C VAL A 196 -8.67 -11.93 8.68
N TRP A 197 -9.38 -11.73 9.78
CA TRP A 197 -9.23 -10.51 10.60
C TRP A 197 -7.85 -10.37 11.24
N THR A 198 -7.22 -11.48 11.59
CA THR A 198 -5.90 -11.45 12.24
C THR A 198 -4.75 -11.30 11.25
N ASN A 199 -4.91 -11.80 10.01
CA ASN A 199 -3.89 -11.76 8.97
C ASN A 199 -4.55 -11.75 7.57
N PRO A 200 -5.06 -10.58 7.13
CA PRO A 200 -5.89 -10.47 5.93
C PRO A 200 -5.11 -10.74 4.64
N PHE A 201 -3.80 -10.49 4.64
CA PHE A 201 -2.95 -10.67 3.46
C PHE A 201 -2.21 -12.01 3.43
N GLY A 202 -2.36 -12.84 4.47
CA GLY A 202 -1.61 -14.09 4.57
C GLY A 202 -0.11 -13.90 4.80
N PHE A 203 0.29 -12.80 5.45
CA PHE A 203 1.69 -12.53 5.81
C PHE A 203 2.26 -13.66 6.64
N THR A 204 3.35 -14.27 6.15
CA THR A 204 4.00 -15.44 6.76
C THR A 204 5.51 -15.22 6.76
N VAL A 205 6.15 -15.39 7.91
CA VAL A 205 7.60 -15.28 8.08
C VAL A 205 8.24 -16.66 8.03
N LEU A 206 9.20 -16.84 7.13
CA LEU A 206 9.90 -18.12 6.90
C LEU A 206 11.19 -18.23 7.71
N GLU A 207 11.92 -17.12 7.81
CA GLU A 207 13.16 -17.04 8.57
C GLU A 207 13.16 -15.78 9.43
N TYR A 208 13.67 -15.91 10.65
CA TYR A 208 13.78 -14.82 11.60
C TYR A 208 15.10 -14.93 12.36
N SER A 209 15.87 -13.86 12.40
CA SER A 209 17.06 -13.75 13.22
C SER A 209 17.11 -12.38 13.88
N ILE A 210 17.63 -12.33 15.10
CA ILE A 210 17.82 -11.09 15.85
C ILE A 210 19.23 -11.06 16.43
N ARG A 211 19.88 -9.90 16.36
CA ARG A 211 21.23 -9.67 16.89
C ARG A 211 21.21 -8.43 17.77
N SER A 212 21.99 -8.46 18.86
CA SER A 212 22.23 -7.27 19.67
C SER A 212 23.20 -6.36 18.94
N ASP A 213 22.84 -5.09 18.81
CA ASP A 213 23.76 -4.04 18.41
C ASP A 213 24.62 -3.73 19.66
N ARG A 214 25.59 -4.60 19.95
CA ARG A 214 26.55 -4.35 21.01
C ARG A 214 27.45 -3.20 20.53
N LEU A 215 27.48 -2.09 21.27
CA LEU A 215 28.58 -1.14 21.18
C LEU A 215 29.86 -1.91 21.53
N GLU A 216 30.69 -2.18 20.53
CA GLU A 216 32.11 -2.46 20.78
C GLU A 216 32.67 -1.23 21.49
N ASN A 217 32.99 -1.40 22.77
CA ASN A 217 33.80 -0.47 23.55
C ASN A 217 35.22 -1.03 23.60
#